data_AF-A0AAU5RU76-F1
#
_entry.id   AF-A0AAU5RU76-F1
#
_cell.length_a   1.000
_cell.length_b   1.000
_cell.length_c   1.000
_cell.angle_alpha   90.00
_cell.angle_beta   90.00
_cell.angle_gamma   90.00
#
_symmetry.space_group_name_H-M   'P 1'
#
loop_
_entity.id
_entity.type
_entity.pdbx_description
1 polymer ?
#
loop_
_entity_poly.entity_id
_entity_poly.type
_entity_poly.pdbx_seq_one_letter_code
_entity_poly.pdbx_strand_id
1 'polypeptide(L)'
;MNGYGRCPRCRQRVLWTRTQPGSTTPGGRTLAVSPDPDPAGNTAVHRDGTGAYLSRTVTAERPRWGLERLHMPHPAACAAGRQEQLPLALPAGVIRLDDRRRNRRTPPR
;
A
#
# COMPACT_ATOMS: atom_id res chain seq x y z
N MET A 1 -4.65 -5.83 -8.84
CA MET A 1 -4.00 -5.05 -9.92
C MET A 1 -2.49 -5.24 -9.80
N ASN A 2 -1.79 -5.42 -10.92
CA ASN A 2 -0.33 -5.49 -10.97
C ASN A 2 0.13 -4.66 -12.20
N GLY A 3 1.06 -3.73 -12.01
CA GLY A 3 1.46 -2.74 -13.01
C GLY A 3 1.01 -1.31 -12.71
N TYR A 4 1.24 -0.40 -13.66
CA TYR A 4 0.95 1.02 -13.48
C TYR A 4 -0.55 1.29 -13.35
N GLY A 5 -0.91 2.24 -12.49
CA GLY A 5 -2.29 2.67 -12.30
C GLY A 5 -2.39 3.98 -11.53
N ARG A 6 -3.58 4.26 -11.02
CA ARG A 6 -3.84 5.41 -10.15
C ARG A 6 -4.29 4.93 -8.77
N CYS A 7 -3.85 5.62 -7.73
CA CYS A 7 -4.36 5.40 -6.39
C CYS A 7 -5.85 5.80 -6.35
N PRO A 8 -6.77 4.94 -5.89
CA PRO A 8 -8.19 5.28 -5.84
C PRO A 8 -8.52 6.39 -4.84
N ARG A 9 -7.60 6.69 -3.91
CA ARG A 9 -7.78 7.73 -2.88
C ARG A 9 -7.26 9.08 -3.32
N CYS A 10 -5.95 9.17 -3.60
CA CYS A 10 -5.32 10.45 -3.95
C CYS A 10 -5.19 10.69 -5.46
N ARG A 11 -5.59 9.73 -6.31
CA ARG A 11 -5.53 9.79 -7.78
C ARG A 11 -4.13 9.94 -8.41
N GLN A 12 -3.08 9.95 -7.58
CA GLN A 12 -1.68 9.95 -8.01
C GLN A 12 -1.34 8.66 -8.75
N ARG A 13 -0.36 8.76 -9.66
CA ARG A 13 0.18 7.60 -10.37
C ARG A 13 0.92 6.71 -9.37
N VAL A 14 0.69 5.41 -9.48
CA VAL A 14 1.32 4.39 -8.64
C VAL A 14 1.69 3.18 -9.49
N LEU A 15 2.68 2.43 -9.03
CA LEU A 15 2.96 1.09 -9.51
C LEU A 15 2.37 0.09 -8.51
N TRP A 16 1.46 -0.76 -8.96
CA TRP A 16 0.89 -1.84 -8.16
C TRP A 16 1.77 -3.07 -8.26
N THR A 17 2.25 -3.56 -7.12
CA THR A 17 3.14 -4.71 -7.01
C THR A 17 2.50 -5.80 -6.16
N ARG A 18 2.96 -7.03 -6.29
CA ARG A 18 2.65 -8.12 -5.36
C ARG A 18 3.77 -8.27 -4.35
N THR A 19 3.44 -8.29 -3.06
CA THR A 19 4.41 -8.52 -1.99
C THR A 19 4.90 -9.96 -2.03
N GLN A 20 6.20 -10.16 -2.05
CA GLN A 20 6.78 -11.49 -1.88
C GLN A 20 6.68 -11.92 -0.40
N PRO A 21 6.67 -13.24 -0.14
CA PRO A 21 6.80 -13.76 1.20
C PRO A 21 8.07 -13.23 1.89
N GLY A 22 7.95 -12.95 3.18
CA GLY A 22 9.07 -12.65 4.06
C GLY A 22 8.93 -13.36 5.39
N SER A 23 9.86 -13.09 6.31
CA SER A 23 9.86 -13.72 7.63
C SER A 23 8.58 -13.46 8.42
N THR A 24 7.96 -12.30 8.24
CA THR A 24 6.75 -11.87 8.96
C THR A 24 5.51 -11.70 8.08
N THR A 25 5.66 -11.79 6.76
CA THR A 25 4.58 -11.47 5.81
C THR A 25 4.28 -12.67 4.92
N PRO A 26 3.04 -13.18 4.87
CA PRO A 26 2.67 -14.35 4.08
C PRO A 26 2.75 -14.16 2.55
N GLY A 27 3.02 -12.94 2.07
CA GLY A 27 3.10 -12.62 0.64
C GLY A 27 1.73 -12.50 -0.05
N GLY A 28 1.74 -12.27 -1.36
CA GLY A 28 0.55 -12.23 -2.23
C GLY A 28 -0.32 -10.97 -2.12
N ARG A 29 -0.09 -10.12 -1.12
CA ARG A 29 -0.82 -8.84 -0.97
C ARG A 29 -0.40 -7.85 -2.06
N THR A 30 -1.32 -6.97 -2.43
CA THR A 30 -1.02 -5.90 -3.38
C THR A 30 -0.49 -4.69 -2.61
N LEU A 31 0.64 -4.13 -3.03
CA LEU A 31 1.22 -2.91 -2.49
C LEU A 31 1.29 -1.84 -3.59
N ALA A 32 0.94 -0.60 -3.27
CA ALA A 32 1.21 0.53 -4.15
C ALA A 32 2.57 1.13 -3.79
N VAL A 33 3.40 1.34 -4.79
CA VAL A 33 4.67 2.05 -4.67
C VAL A 33 4.72 3.22 -5.66
N SER A 34 5.65 4.13 -5.45
CA SER A 34 5.93 5.22 -6.37
C SER A 34 6.33 4.65 -7.74
N PRO A 35 5.82 5.21 -8.86
CA PRO A 35 6.10 4.67 -10.19
C PRO A 35 7.57 4.82 -10.56
N ASP A 36 8.19 5.92 -10.13
CA ASP A 36 9.60 6.20 -10.36
C ASP A 36 10.45 5.60 -9.22
N PRO A 37 11.61 4.98 -9.55
CA PRO A 37 12.51 4.45 -8.55
C PRO A 37 13.19 5.58 -7.77
N ASP A 38 13.38 5.36 -6.47
CA ASP A 38 13.97 6.31 -5.53
C ASP A 38 15.03 5.58 -4.70
N PRO A 39 16.31 6.00 -4.72
CA PRO A 39 17.37 5.38 -3.93
C PRO A 39 17.15 5.49 -2.41
N ALA A 40 16.36 6.45 -1.93
CA ALA A 40 15.96 6.54 -0.53
C ALA A 40 14.85 5.52 -0.17
N GLY A 41 14.21 4.90 -1.17
CA GLY A 41 13.13 3.93 -1.01
C GLY A 41 13.52 2.70 -0.19
N ASN A 42 12.57 2.17 0.58
CA ASN A 42 12.78 0.94 1.37
C ASN A 42 12.13 -0.31 0.75
N THR A 43 11.44 -0.15 -0.39
CA THR A 43 10.74 -1.23 -1.08
C THR A 43 11.50 -1.61 -2.33
N ALA A 44 12.10 -2.79 -2.36
CA ALA A 44 12.71 -3.36 -3.56
C ALA A 44 11.63 -3.90 -4.48
N VAL A 45 11.69 -3.54 -5.76
CA VAL A 45 10.76 -3.96 -6.81
C VAL A 45 11.54 -4.57 -7.96
N HIS A 46 11.03 -5.67 -8.50
CA HIS A 46 11.51 -6.27 -9.74
C HIS A 46 10.36 -6.87 -10.53
N ARG A 47 10.62 -7.22 -11.79
CA ARG A 47 9.69 -8.02 -12.60
C ARG A 47 10.11 -9.48 -12.53
N ASP A 48 9.16 -10.38 -12.32
CA ASP A 48 9.40 -11.82 -12.44
C ASP A 48 9.39 -12.28 -13.90
N GLY A 49 9.67 -13.57 -14.12
CA GLY A 49 9.67 -14.17 -15.47
C GLY A 49 8.29 -14.18 -16.16
N THR A 50 7.21 -13.90 -15.43
CA THR A 50 5.85 -13.76 -15.99
C THR A 50 5.51 -12.31 -16.33
N GLY A 51 6.42 -11.37 -16.05
CA GLY A 51 6.23 -9.93 -16.23
C GLY A 51 5.48 -9.25 -15.08
N ALA A 52 5.14 -9.97 -14.00
CA ALA A 52 4.48 -9.38 -12.85
C ALA A 52 5.50 -8.60 -12.00
N TYR A 53 5.07 -7.44 -11.50
CA TYR A 53 5.86 -6.66 -10.56
C TYR A 53 5.75 -7.27 -9.17
N LEU A 54 6.89 -7.68 -8.63
CA LEU A 54 7.07 -8.18 -7.28
C LEU A 54 7.75 -7.13 -6.43
N SER A 55 7.37 -7.06 -5.17
CA SER A 55 7.95 -6.14 -4.19
C SER A 55 8.30 -6.85 -2.90
N ARG A 56 9.35 -6.42 -2.24
CA ARG A 56 9.72 -6.85 -0.89
C ARG A 56 10.36 -5.71 -0.11
N THR A 57 10.27 -5.77 1.20
CA THR A 57 11.00 -4.85 2.08
C THR A 57 12.47 -5.22 2.09
N VAL A 58 13.36 -4.24 1.93
CA VAL A 58 14.80 -4.42 2.11
C VAL A 58 15.12 -4.30 3.60
N THR A 59 15.77 -5.31 4.18
CA THR A 59 16.23 -5.32 5.57
C THR A 59 17.70 -5.73 5.60
N ALA A 60 18.36 -5.58 6.75
CA ALA A 60 19.77 -5.97 6.91
C ALA A 60 20.00 -7.46 6.63
N GLU A 61 19.05 -8.30 7.03
CA GLU A 61 19.06 -9.76 6.84
C GLU A 61 18.70 -10.18 5.41
N ARG A 62 18.09 -9.27 4.64
CA ARG A 62 17.65 -9.51 3.26
C ARG A 62 18.07 -8.34 2.37
N PRO A 63 19.37 -8.24 2.04
CA PRO A 63 19.87 -7.15 1.22
C PRO A 63 19.22 -7.16 -0.16
N ARG A 64 19.25 -6.00 -0.83
CA ARG A 64 18.77 -5.84 -2.20
C ARG A 64 19.58 -6.69 -3.18
N TRP A 65 18.93 -7.20 -4.21
CA TRP A 65 19.58 -7.84 -5.36
C TRP A 65 19.86 -6.81 -6.46
N GLY A 66 20.85 -7.07 -7.33
CA GLY A 66 21.24 -6.14 -8.38
C GLY A 66 20.15 -5.85 -9.44
N LEU A 67 19.19 -6.76 -9.59
CA LEU A 67 18.04 -6.63 -10.50
C LEU A 67 16.88 -5.81 -9.90
N GLU A 68 16.96 -5.46 -8.63
CA GLU A 68 15.90 -4.76 -7.91
C GLU A 68 16.11 -3.25 -7.95
N ARG A 69 15.00 -2.52 -8.10
CA ARG A 69 14.97 -1.07 -7.97
C ARG A 69 14.28 -0.70 -6.67
N LEU A 70 14.82 0.31 -5.97
CA LEU A 70 14.18 0.82 -4.77
C LEU A 70 13.07 1.79 -5.15
N HIS A 71 11.94 1.69 -4.46
CA HIS A 71 10.80 2.56 -4.61
C HIS A 71 10.28 2.98 -3.24
N MET A 72 9.64 4.14 -3.21
CA MET A 72 8.95 4.64 -2.03
C MET A 72 7.55 4.01 -1.90
N PRO A 73 7.17 3.45 -0.74
CA PRO A 73 5.84 2.90 -0.53
C PRO A 73 4.80 4.02 -0.55
N HIS A 74 3.81 3.90 -1.44
CA HIS A 74 2.79 4.93 -1.62
C HIS A 74 1.98 5.24 -0.35
N PRO A 75 1.64 4.28 0.54
CA PRO A 75 0.93 4.59 1.78
C PRO A 75 1.61 5.67 2.63
N ALA A 76 2.94 5.75 2.62
CA ALA A 76 3.69 6.77 3.37
C ALA A 76 3.56 8.17 2.76
N ALA A 77 3.42 8.27 1.43
CA ALA A 77 3.31 9.53 0.69
C ALA A 77 1.86 9.91 0.31
N CYS A 78 0.88 9.08 0.65
CA CYS A 78 -0.50 9.27 0.21
C CYS A 78 -1.17 10.40 1.01
N ALA A 79 -1.36 11.56 0.38
CA ALA A 79 -2.02 12.72 0.98
C ALA A 79 -3.45 12.42 1.50
N ALA A 80 -4.18 11.51 0.83
CA ALA A 80 -5.52 11.08 1.25
C ALA A 80 -5.51 9.97 2.32
N GLY A 81 -4.33 9.43 2.64
CA GLY A 81 -4.11 8.38 3.63
C GLY A 81 -3.67 8.90 5.00
N ARG A 82 -3.32 10.19 5.11
CA ARG A 82 -3.14 10.87 6.39
C ARG A 82 -4.52 10.94 7.05
N GLN A 83 -4.88 9.90 7.81
CA GLN A 83 -5.97 10.04 8.75
C GLN A 83 -5.52 11.13 9.72
N GLU A 84 -6.15 12.31 9.62
CA GLU A 84 -6.10 13.25 10.73
C GLU A 84 -6.49 12.45 11.97
N GLN A 85 -5.58 12.43 12.94
CA GLN A 85 -5.80 11.78 14.22
C GLN A 85 -6.92 12.56 14.89
N LEU A 86 -8.16 12.12 14.65
CA LEU A 86 -9.35 12.74 15.22
C LEU A 86 -9.25 12.61 16.75
N PRO A 87 -9.72 13.64 17.51
CA PRO A 87 -9.81 13.55 18.96
C PRO A 87 -10.49 12.25 19.39
N LEU A 88 -9.93 11.61 20.43
CA LEU A 88 -10.22 10.23 20.83
C LEU A 88 -11.69 9.92 21.21
N ALA A 89 -12.58 10.91 21.28
CA ALA A 89 -14.01 10.69 21.51
C ALA A 89 -14.85 11.63 20.65
N LEU A 90 -15.78 11.05 19.90
CA LEU A 90 -16.89 11.81 19.33
C LEU A 90 -17.83 12.20 20.48
N PRO A 91 -18.43 13.39 20.46
CA PRO A 91 -19.47 13.77 21.42
C PRO A 91 -20.61 12.76 21.43
N ALA A 92 -21.28 12.62 22.59
CA ALA A 92 -22.44 11.75 22.73
C ALA A 92 -23.50 12.09 21.67
N GLY A 93 -24.03 11.06 20.99
CA GLY A 93 -25.03 11.22 19.93
C GLY A 93 -24.48 11.49 18.53
N VAL A 94 -23.17 11.71 18.36
CA VAL A 94 -22.55 11.91 17.04
C VAL A 94 -22.01 10.57 16.50
N ILE A 95 -22.59 10.10 15.39
CA ILE A 95 -22.11 8.92 14.67
C ILE A 95 -21.29 9.32 13.46
N ARG A 96 -20.24 8.56 13.12
CA ARG A 96 -19.52 8.78 11.87
C ARG A 96 -20.36 8.35 10.69
N LEU A 97 -20.36 9.18 9.65
CA LEU A 97 -21.06 8.87 8.41
C LEU A 97 -20.55 7.58 7.75
N ASP A 98 -19.25 7.30 7.84
CA ASP A 98 -18.64 6.09 7.27
C ASP A 98 -19.08 4.80 7.98
N ASP A 99 -19.30 4.85 9.29
CA ASP A 99 -19.82 3.71 10.06
C ASP A 99 -21.29 3.48 9.71
N ARG A 100 -22.07 4.56 9.58
CA ARG A 100 -23.47 4.48 9.12
C ARG A 100 -23.57 3.90 7.71
N ARG A 101 -22.67 4.28 6.81
CA ARG A 101 -22.60 3.77 5.43
C ARG A 101 -22.21 2.29 5.39
N ARG A 102 -21.28 1.84 6.24
CA ARG A 102 -20.89 0.42 6.36
C ARG A 102 -22.04 -0.43 6.85
N ASN A 103 -22.74 -0.01 7.91
CA ASN A 103 -23.89 -0.76 8.45
C ASN A 103 -25.06 -0.88 7.47
N ARG A 104 -25.22 0.05 6.52
CA ARG A 104 -26.24 -0.05 5.46
C ARG A 104 -25.92 -1.08 4.38
N ARG A 105 -24.66 -1.49 4.22
CA ARG A 105 -24.23 -2.41 3.16
C ARG A 105 -24.24 -3.87 3.60
N THR A 106 -24.37 -4.14 4.89
CA THR A 106 -24.53 -5.50 5.41
C THR A 106 -26.03 -5.82 5.45
N PRO A 107 -26.54 -6.75 4.62
CA PRO A 107 -27.93 -7.17 4.73
C PRO A 107 -28.17 -7.87 6.08
N PRO A 108 -29.39 -7.77 6.65
CA PRO A 108 -29.72 -8.52 7.85
C PRO A 108 -29.58 -10.02 7.58
N ARG A 109 -29.02 -10.73 8.55
CA ARG A 109 -28.83 -12.18 8.53
C ARG A 109 -30.11 -12.91 8.93
#